data_AF-A0A7Z7KAZ8-F1
#
_entry.id   AF-A0A7Z7KAZ8-F1
#
_cell.length_a   1.000
_cell.length_b   1.000
_cell.length_c   1.000
_cell.angle_alpha   90.00
_cell.angle_beta   90.00
_cell.angle_gamma   90.00
#
_symmetry.space_group_name_H-M   'P 1'
#
loop_
_entity.id
_entity.type
_entity.pdbx_description
1 polymer ?
#
loop_
_entity_poly.entity_id
_entity_poly.type
_entity_poly.pdbx_seq_one_letter_code
_entity_poly.pdbx_strand_id
1 'polypeptide(L)'
;MSGYQGMAVAPIIKGKVDYNSVAVISAATDSSNYKDLIGAVSSAQPHQSSTQLKSADKFLKEVQSHDKWTVTQLSGYSQSAYMLKLGAKYHIPTTVFNGWFRYSTLNEDEKKFMAKHPEYFANFRHKEDNVTWWNDFNKLDDKDYGTVKWVNGKSHKIESWKFTDDGKLKDEKGNIVNPKSLAIQSVLYEEVHFQKAKAKLKKSGGKLSHSEKVYLDSEQAIFIANGLTTASQTASDDIKKNAELAKEKASELFAKTKVMPPGITDLSPEELADAYSEGGVREDTIVTPIETFFDEKVTNAQEITTSYINLQKQIESGVQKLLEEDSKLAGEFKEWSQY
;
A
#
# COMPACT_ATOMS: atom_id res chain seq x y z
N MET A 1 29.92 18.88 -3.77
CA MET A 1 28.67 18.27 -4.29
C MET A 1 28.20 17.28 -3.23
N SER A 2 27.03 17.46 -2.63
CA SER A 2 26.46 16.42 -1.76
C SER A 2 26.03 15.25 -2.64
N GLY A 3 26.61 14.07 -2.42
CA GLY A 3 26.25 12.82 -3.10
C GLY A 3 24.88 12.33 -2.63
N TYR A 4 23.81 13.03 -3.04
CA TYR A 4 22.44 12.56 -2.83
C TYR A 4 22.26 11.21 -3.52
N GLN A 5 21.76 10.24 -2.77
CA GLN A 5 21.53 8.88 -3.24
C GLN A 5 20.02 8.68 -3.38
N GLY A 6 19.51 8.85 -4.59
CA GLY A 6 18.11 8.62 -4.90
C GLY A 6 17.91 8.26 -6.37
N MET A 7 16.75 7.70 -6.69
CA MET A 7 16.37 7.27 -8.03
C MET A 7 14.92 7.65 -8.33
N ALA A 8 14.62 7.86 -9.60
CA ALA A 8 13.26 7.89 -10.13
C ALA A 8 13.06 6.63 -10.97
N VAL A 9 11.99 5.89 -10.71
CA VAL A 9 11.69 4.62 -11.38
C VAL A 9 10.26 4.64 -11.92
N ALA A 10 10.06 4.07 -13.10
CA ALA A 10 8.75 3.92 -13.72
C ALA A 10 8.44 2.42 -13.89
N PRO A 11 7.22 1.95 -13.56
CA PRO A 11 6.86 0.56 -13.73
C PRO A 11 6.74 0.19 -15.21
N ILE A 12 6.89 -1.11 -15.49
CA ILE A 12 6.62 -1.67 -16.81
C ILE A 12 5.27 -2.38 -16.74
N ILE A 13 4.27 -1.84 -17.45
CA ILE A 13 2.92 -2.41 -17.53
C ILE A 13 2.75 -3.00 -18.92
N LYS A 14 2.51 -4.32 -19.00
CA LYS A 14 2.33 -5.05 -20.27
C LYS A 14 3.44 -4.76 -21.29
N GLY A 15 4.70 -4.71 -20.83
CA GLY A 15 5.88 -4.49 -21.67
C GLY A 15 6.12 -3.03 -22.08
N LYS A 16 5.33 -2.07 -21.59
CA LYS A 16 5.53 -0.64 -21.84
C LYS A 16 5.88 0.09 -20.55
N VAL A 17 6.82 1.02 -20.63
CA VAL A 17 7.16 1.89 -19.50
C VAL A 17 6.01 2.86 -19.26
N ASP A 18 5.54 2.91 -18.03
CA ASP A 18 4.49 3.82 -17.60
C ASP A 18 5.10 5.05 -16.91
N TYR A 19 5.42 6.06 -17.71
CA TYR A 19 5.95 7.34 -17.23
C TYR A 19 4.91 8.17 -16.46
N ASN A 20 3.65 7.76 -16.46
CA ASN A 20 2.63 8.37 -15.63
C ASN A 20 2.70 7.85 -14.18
N SER A 21 3.48 6.81 -13.89
CA SER A 21 3.54 6.20 -12.55
C SER A 21 4.94 6.24 -11.94
N VAL A 22 5.60 7.39 -11.95
CA VAL A 22 6.98 7.51 -11.46
C VAL A 22 7.02 7.47 -9.92
N ALA A 23 7.83 6.57 -9.37
CA ALA A 23 8.18 6.57 -7.96
C ALA A 23 9.57 7.21 -7.76
N VAL A 24 9.69 8.10 -6.78
CA VAL A 24 10.98 8.68 -6.36
C VAL A 24 11.40 8.06 -5.03
N ILE A 25 12.58 7.44 -5.02
CA ILE A 25 13.09 6.65 -3.91
C ILE A 25 14.40 7.27 -3.44
N SER A 26 14.53 7.51 -2.14
CA SER A 26 15.79 7.91 -1.52
C SER A 26 16.43 6.75 -0.76
N ALA A 27 17.74 6.60 -0.90
CA ALA A 27 18.52 5.68 -0.08
C ALA A 27 18.85 6.31 1.28
N ALA A 28 19.15 5.44 2.25
CA ALA A 28 19.82 5.83 3.49
C ALA A 28 21.34 5.93 3.27
N THR A 29 22.07 6.55 4.20
CA THR A 29 23.54 6.47 4.18
C THR A 29 23.96 5.02 4.33
N ASP A 30 24.87 4.56 3.48
CA ASP A 30 25.51 3.26 3.59
C ASP A 30 26.45 3.27 4.80
N SER A 31 25.97 2.82 5.96
CA SER A 31 26.84 2.46 7.07
C SER A 31 26.80 0.94 7.24
N SER A 32 27.89 0.30 6.81
CA SER A 32 28.09 -1.15 6.93
C SER A 32 28.11 -1.66 8.37
N ASN A 33 27.96 -0.77 9.36
CA ASN A 33 27.95 -1.06 10.79
C ASN A 33 26.73 -0.45 11.49
N TYR A 34 25.97 -1.31 12.16
CA TYR A 34 24.81 -0.96 12.99
C TYR A 34 25.12 0.09 14.08
N LYS A 35 26.33 0.10 14.64
CA LYS A 35 26.76 1.11 15.64
C LYS A 35 26.99 2.48 15.03
N ASP A 36 27.49 2.53 13.79
CA ASP A 36 27.72 3.79 13.07
C ASP A 36 26.39 4.40 12.62
N LEU A 37 25.39 3.56 12.29
CA LEU A 37 24.03 4.03 12.03
C LEU A 37 23.36 4.62 13.29
N ILE A 38 23.70 4.15 14.49
CA ILE A 38 23.22 4.77 15.74
C ILE A 38 24.00 6.07 16.03
N GLY A 39 25.33 6.07 15.82
CA GLY A 39 26.20 7.22 16.14
C GLY A 39 26.13 8.39 15.16
N ALA A 40 25.99 8.14 13.85
CA ALA A 40 25.81 9.18 12.83
C ALA A 40 24.51 9.99 13.06
N VAL A 41 23.55 9.37 13.72
CA VAL A 41 22.24 9.93 14.02
C VAL A 41 22.26 10.83 15.24
N SER A 42 22.97 10.43 16.29
CA SER A 42 23.15 11.27 17.49
C SER A 42 23.92 12.56 17.19
N SER A 43 24.75 12.55 16.14
CA SER A 43 25.63 13.65 15.74
C SER A 43 25.05 14.55 14.63
N ALA A 44 24.10 14.06 13.84
CA ALA A 44 23.41 14.85 12.82
C ALA A 44 22.27 15.69 13.45
N GLN A 45 22.62 16.90 13.89
CA GLN A 45 21.74 18.06 14.19
C GLN A 45 20.27 17.73 14.59
N PRO A 46 19.89 17.88 15.88
CA PRO A 46 18.56 17.48 16.39
C PRO A 46 17.35 18.22 15.76
N HIS A 47 17.58 19.23 14.92
CA HIS A 47 16.53 20.02 14.25
C HIS A 47 16.31 19.71 12.76
N GLN A 48 17.06 18.78 12.16
CA GLN A 48 16.92 18.46 10.73
C GLN A 48 16.69 16.98 10.48
N SER A 49 15.67 16.68 9.68
CA SER A 49 15.41 15.35 9.12
C SER A 49 16.44 15.06 8.02
N SER A 50 17.64 14.63 8.40
CA SER A 50 18.80 14.34 7.53
C SER A 50 19.38 15.55 6.76
N THR A 51 20.70 15.54 6.57
CA THR A 51 21.40 16.53 5.72
C THR A 51 21.02 16.42 4.24
N GLN A 52 20.42 15.30 3.83
CA GLN A 52 20.03 15.04 2.44
C GLN A 52 18.66 15.61 2.04
N LEU A 53 17.80 16.02 2.98
CA LEU A 53 16.43 16.50 2.66
C LEU A 53 16.43 17.63 1.62
N LYS A 54 17.34 18.60 1.72
CA LYS A 54 17.45 19.69 0.74
C LYS A 54 17.82 19.18 -0.66
N SER A 55 18.68 18.17 -0.73
CA SER A 55 19.07 17.58 -2.01
C SER A 55 17.95 16.73 -2.60
N ALA A 56 17.23 15.98 -1.76
CA ALA A 56 16.04 15.23 -2.16
C ALA A 56 14.91 16.14 -2.66
N ASP A 57 14.67 17.27 -1.99
CA ASP A 57 13.70 18.29 -2.42
C ASP A 57 14.06 18.84 -3.82
N LYS A 58 15.34 19.11 -4.08
CA LYS A 58 15.82 19.57 -5.38
C LYS A 58 15.63 18.50 -6.45
N PHE A 59 16.02 17.25 -6.16
CA PHE A 59 15.87 16.14 -7.09
C PHE A 59 14.40 15.87 -7.42
N LEU A 60 13.52 15.84 -6.42
CA LEU A 60 12.09 15.64 -6.63
C LEU A 60 11.50 16.73 -7.54
N LYS A 61 11.86 18.01 -7.33
CA LYS A 61 11.44 19.10 -8.23
C LYS A 61 11.93 18.91 -9.66
N GLU A 62 13.16 18.44 -9.84
CA GLU A 62 13.73 18.15 -11.17
C GLU A 62 12.93 17.05 -11.88
N VAL A 63 12.63 15.94 -11.19
CA VAL A 63 11.79 14.86 -11.71
C VAL A 63 10.38 15.35 -12.04
N GLN A 64 9.75 16.13 -11.15
CA GLN A 64 8.41 16.70 -11.35
C GLN A 64 8.36 17.75 -12.47
N SER A 65 9.48 18.38 -12.81
CA SER A 65 9.56 19.35 -13.92
C SER A 65 9.49 18.71 -15.31
N HIS A 66 9.64 17.39 -15.38
CA HIS A 66 9.60 16.67 -16.64
C HIS A 66 8.14 16.47 -17.08
N ASP A 67 7.72 17.11 -18.18
CA ASP A 67 6.31 17.18 -18.60
C ASP A 67 5.64 15.82 -18.82
N LYS A 68 6.44 14.83 -19.24
CA LYS A 68 6.02 13.46 -19.52
C LYS A 68 5.97 12.55 -18.28
N TRP A 69 6.45 13.03 -17.13
CA TRP A 69 6.59 12.22 -15.93
C TRP A 69 5.62 12.68 -14.86
N THR A 70 4.88 11.75 -14.28
CA THR A 70 4.02 12.04 -13.13
C THR A 70 4.54 11.28 -11.93
N VAL A 71 4.99 12.01 -10.91
CA VAL A 71 5.47 11.42 -9.67
C VAL A 71 4.27 11.10 -8.78
N THR A 72 4.03 9.82 -8.56
CA THR A 72 2.83 9.32 -7.86
C THR A 72 3.15 8.63 -6.55
N GLN A 73 4.43 8.30 -6.31
CA GLN A 73 4.86 7.64 -5.10
C GLN A 73 6.22 8.16 -4.66
N LEU A 74 6.38 8.37 -3.36
CA LEU A 74 7.67 8.58 -2.72
C LEU A 74 8.01 7.38 -1.84
N SER A 75 9.30 7.04 -1.76
CA SER A 75 9.77 6.03 -0.82
C SER A 75 11.14 6.32 -0.26
N GLY A 76 11.44 5.65 0.85
CA GLY A 76 12.69 5.76 1.57
C GLY A 76 12.81 4.68 2.62
N TYR A 77 14.02 4.56 3.14
CA TYR A 77 14.40 3.61 4.18
C TYR A 77 15.25 4.30 5.26
N SER A 78 15.08 3.89 6.52
CA SER A 78 15.87 4.37 7.66
C SER A 78 15.87 5.92 7.74
N GLN A 79 17.04 6.56 7.71
CA GLN A 79 17.16 8.02 7.81
C GLN A 79 16.51 8.81 6.66
N SER A 80 16.22 8.14 5.54
CA SER A 80 15.52 8.77 4.41
C SER A 80 14.01 8.88 4.58
N ALA A 81 13.51 8.58 5.79
CA ALA A 81 12.13 8.83 6.18
C ALA A 81 11.70 10.31 6.08
N TYR A 82 12.64 11.24 5.88
CA TYR A 82 12.35 12.63 5.49
C TYR A 82 11.51 12.73 4.20
N MET A 83 11.42 11.67 3.39
CA MET A 83 10.48 11.58 2.27
C MET A 83 9.02 11.72 2.71
N LEU A 84 8.68 11.42 3.97
CA LEU A 84 7.36 11.70 4.55
C LEU A 84 7.05 13.20 4.56
N LYS A 85 8.04 14.03 4.93
CA LYS A 85 7.92 15.49 4.86
C LYS A 85 7.74 15.99 3.43
N LEU A 86 8.50 15.43 2.47
CA LEU A 86 8.33 15.79 1.06
C LEU A 86 6.96 15.35 0.53
N GLY A 87 6.46 14.17 0.92
CA GLY A 87 5.11 13.73 0.58
C GLY A 87 4.03 14.65 1.12
N ALA A 88 4.17 15.10 2.38
CA ALA A 88 3.28 16.08 2.98
C ALA A 88 3.36 17.45 2.28
N LYS A 89 4.55 17.88 1.87
CA LYS A 89 4.78 19.16 1.18
C LYS A 89 4.22 19.17 -0.25
N TYR A 90 4.34 18.07 -0.97
CA TYR A 90 3.95 17.97 -2.38
C TYR A 90 2.64 17.21 -2.60
N HIS A 91 1.98 16.77 -1.51
CA HIS A 91 0.77 15.96 -1.55
C HIS A 91 0.93 14.68 -2.39
N ILE A 92 2.06 13.99 -2.21
CA ILE A 92 2.38 12.74 -2.91
C ILE A 92 2.31 11.60 -1.90
N PRO A 93 1.64 10.48 -2.22
CA PRO A 93 1.68 9.27 -1.41
C PRO A 93 3.12 8.84 -1.09
N THR A 94 3.39 8.52 0.17
CA THR A 94 4.72 8.15 0.65
C THR A 94 4.68 6.91 1.52
N THR A 95 5.48 5.92 1.15
CA THR A 95 5.70 4.69 1.93
C THR A 95 7.18 4.56 2.26
N VAL A 96 7.53 4.49 3.54
CA VAL A 96 8.91 4.31 4.00
C VAL A 96 9.05 3.09 4.91
N PHE A 97 10.28 2.56 5.02
CA PHE A 97 10.59 1.35 5.78
C PHE A 97 11.64 1.61 6.87
N ASN A 98 11.40 1.09 8.07
CA ASN A 98 12.17 1.32 9.30
C ASN A 98 12.56 2.79 9.50
N GLY A 99 11.65 3.68 9.10
CA GLY A 99 11.93 5.09 9.00
C GLY A 99 11.87 5.78 10.35
N TRP A 100 12.96 6.38 10.80
CA TRP A 100 12.95 7.24 11.97
C TRP A 100 12.81 8.69 11.47
N PHE A 101 11.68 9.30 11.79
CA PHE A 101 11.26 10.61 11.30
C PHE A 101 10.72 11.41 12.47
N ARG A 102 11.09 12.69 12.57
CA ARG A 102 10.63 13.59 13.63
C ARG A 102 9.48 14.44 13.11
N TYR A 103 8.26 14.14 13.56
CA TYR A 103 7.04 14.78 13.04
C TYR A 103 6.95 16.27 13.42
N SER A 104 7.56 16.72 14.52
CA SER A 104 7.68 18.15 14.85
C SER A 104 8.40 19.00 13.78
N THR A 105 9.17 18.37 12.89
CA THR A 105 9.83 19.09 11.78
C THR A 105 8.87 19.49 10.67
N LEU A 106 7.63 18.99 10.68
CA LEU A 106 6.58 19.41 9.77
C LEU A 106 6.17 20.86 10.06
N ASN A 107 5.93 21.65 9.02
CA ASN A 107 5.26 22.94 9.17
C ASN A 107 3.73 22.74 9.32
N GLU A 108 2.99 23.81 9.62
CA GLU A 108 1.55 23.70 9.89
C GLU A 108 0.71 23.18 8.71
N ASP A 109 1.09 23.50 7.47
CA ASP A 109 0.36 23.01 6.29
C ASP A 109 0.65 21.52 6.05
N GLU A 110 1.91 21.10 6.20
CA GLU A 110 2.32 19.70 6.14
C GLU A 110 1.60 18.86 7.21
N LYS A 111 1.50 19.37 8.45
CA LYS A 111 0.76 18.73 9.56
C LYS A 111 -0.73 18.59 9.24
N LYS A 112 -1.37 19.66 8.78
CA LYS A 112 -2.80 19.64 8.40
C LYS A 112 -3.06 18.64 7.28
N PHE A 113 -2.19 18.59 6.27
CA PHE A 113 -2.32 17.64 5.18
C PHE A 113 -2.20 16.19 5.69
N MET A 114 -1.14 15.88 6.45
CA MET A 114 -0.96 14.54 7.02
C MET A 114 -2.11 14.12 7.94
N ALA A 115 -2.65 15.04 8.76
CA ALA A 115 -3.78 14.77 9.62
C ALA A 115 -5.08 14.50 8.84
N LYS A 116 -5.29 15.22 7.74
CA LYS A 116 -6.48 15.08 6.88
C LYS A 116 -6.40 13.86 5.96
N HIS A 117 -5.19 13.50 5.55
CA HIS A 117 -4.91 12.46 4.56
C HIS A 117 -3.94 11.38 5.10
N PRO A 118 -4.23 10.74 6.25
CA PRO A 118 -3.36 9.72 6.84
C PRO A 118 -3.22 8.46 5.96
N GLU A 119 -4.08 8.29 4.95
CA GLU A 119 -3.99 7.26 3.92
C GLU A 119 -2.83 7.45 2.93
N TYR A 120 -2.31 8.67 2.78
CA TYR A 120 -1.16 8.95 1.90
C TYR A 120 0.15 8.40 2.46
N PHE A 121 0.20 8.06 3.75
CA PHE A 121 1.45 7.89 4.46
C PHE A 121 1.52 6.55 5.18
N ALA A 122 2.56 5.79 4.88
CA ALA A 122 2.92 4.59 5.63
C ALA A 122 4.40 4.62 6.01
N ASN A 123 4.67 4.33 7.28
CA ASN A 123 6.01 4.10 7.80
C ASN A 123 6.03 2.70 8.44
N PHE A 124 6.39 1.70 7.65
CA PHE A 124 6.49 0.32 8.11
C PHE A 124 7.69 0.17 9.02
N ARG A 125 7.46 -0.28 10.25
CA ARG A 125 8.52 -0.48 11.24
C ARG A 125 8.44 -1.87 11.82
N HIS A 126 9.57 -2.54 11.90
CA HIS A 126 9.70 -3.76 12.67
C HIS A 126 9.60 -3.45 14.18
N LYS A 127 8.75 -4.20 14.88
CA LYS A 127 8.46 -3.99 16.31
C LYS A 127 9.70 -4.05 17.21
N GLU A 128 10.65 -4.90 16.87
CA GLU A 128 11.87 -5.15 17.66
C GLU A 128 13.12 -4.54 16.98
N ASP A 129 12.94 -3.64 16.03
CA ASP A 129 14.05 -2.92 15.41
C ASP A 129 14.64 -1.88 16.36
N ASN A 130 15.79 -2.24 16.92
CA ASN A 130 16.52 -1.42 17.86
C ASN A 130 17.01 -0.10 17.25
N VAL A 131 17.34 0.00 15.95
CA VAL A 131 17.79 1.29 15.37
C VAL A 131 16.65 2.29 15.39
N THR A 132 15.48 1.89 14.88
CA THR A 132 14.32 2.77 14.91
C THR A 132 13.91 3.05 16.33
N TRP A 133 13.96 2.08 17.25
CA TRP A 133 13.65 2.29 18.67
C TRP A 133 14.56 3.32 19.35
N TRP A 134 15.89 3.24 19.14
CA TRP A 134 16.85 4.20 19.71
C TRP A 134 16.67 5.61 19.14
N ASN A 135 16.28 5.69 17.87
CA ASN A 135 16.16 6.92 17.12
C ASN A 135 14.72 7.43 16.99
N ASP A 136 13.77 6.81 17.69
CA ASP A 136 12.37 7.26 17.71
C ASP A 136 12.22 8.44 18.67
N PHE A 137 12.50 9.63 18.15
CA PHE A 137 12.39 10.89 18.90
C PHE A 137 10.93 11.32 19.17
N ASN A 138 9.94 10.48 18.82
CA ASN A 138 8.51 10.74 19.01
C ASN A 138 7.94 10.04 20.27
N LYS A 139 8.80 9.52 21.16
CA LYS A 139 8.38 8.85 22.41
C LYS A 139 7.74 9.78 23.45
N LEU A 140 7.83 11.10 23.28
CA LEU A 140 7.45 12.10 24.28
C LEU A 140 6.46 13.15 23.77
N ASP A 141 6.36 13.38 22.47
CA ASP A 141 5.33 14.22 21.85
C ASP A 141 5.25 13.89 20.35
N ASP A 142 4.14 14.31 19.75
CA ASP A 142 3.71 14.21 18.36
C ASP A 142 2.95 12.95 17.95
N LYS A 143 1.67 13.20 17.69
CA LYS A 143 0.81 12.37 16.83
C LYS A 143 1.62 12.06 15.56
N ASP A 144 1.95 10.79 15.36
CA ASP A 144 2.53 10.28 14.12
C ASP A 144 1.55 10.37 12.94
N TYR A 145 0.39 11.03 13.12
CA TYR A 145 -0.74 11.14 12.21
C TYR A 145 -1.23 9.77 11.70
N GLY A 146 -1.04 8.70 12.50
CA GLY A 146 -1.40 7.34 12.13
C GLY A 146 -0.54 6.74 11.01
N THR A 147 0.63 7.32 10.74
CA THR A 147 1.49 6.90 9.63
C THR A 147 2.35 5.68 10.00
N VAL A 148 2.70 5.48 11.27
CA VAL A 148 3.53 4.34 11.69
C VAL A 148 2.70 3.05 11.69
N LYS A 149 3.22 2.03 10.98
CA LYS A 149 2.62 0.69 10.87
C LYS A 149 3.59 -0.33 11.43
N TRP A 150 3.25 -0.89 12.60
CA TRP A 150 4.08 -1.86 13.29
C TRP A 150 3.91 -3.27 12.69
N VAL A 151 5.02 -3.84 12.24
CA VAL A 151 5.10 -5.17 11.62
C VAL A 151 5.95 -6.10 12.49
N ASN A 152 5.57 -7.37 12.57
CA ASN A 152 6.38 -8.34 13.29
C ASN A 152 7.74 -8.49 12.60
N GLY A 153 8.80 -8.22 13.37
CA GLY A 153 10.17 -8.39 12.93
C GLY A 153 11.14 -7.64 13.83
N LYS A 154 12.44 -7.89 13.62
CA LYS A 154 13.53 -7.31 14.42
C LYS A 154 14.65 -6.69 13.60
N SER A 155 14.70 -7.00 12.30
CA SER A 155 15.80 -6.56 11.45
C SER A 155 15.64 -5.09 11.04
N HIS A 156 16.72 -4.30 11.16
CA HIS A 156 16.73 -2.97 10.54
C HIS A 156 16.89 -3.08 9.02
N LYS A 157 17.59 -4.10 8.50
CA LYS A 157 18.02 -4.19 7.10
C LYS A 157 16.86 -4.12 6.09
N ILE A 158 17.04 -3.39 4.99
CA ILE A 158 16.00 -3.26 3.96
C ILE A 158 15.64 -4.60 3.30
N GLU A 159 16.60 -5.52 3.16
CA GLU A 159 16.41 -6.83 2.51
C GLU A 159 15.55 -7.80 3.35
N SER A 160 15.29 -7.45 4.62
CA SER A 160 14.42 -8.23 5.50
C SER A 160 12.94 -8.05 5.19
N TRP A 161 12.57 -6.95 4.50
CA TRP A 161 11.21 -6.74 4.02
C TRP A 161 10.91 -7.66 2.84
N LYS A 162 9.85 -8.46 2.96
CA LYS A 162 9.45 -9.43 1.94
C LYS A 162 8.09 -9.06 1.37
N PHE A 163 7.90 -9.37 0.10
CA PHE A 163 6.65 -9.12 -0.61
C PHE A 163 6.18 -10.42 -1.27
N THR A 164 4.87 -10.54 -1.48
CA THR A 164 4.30 -11.51 -2.42
C THR A 164 4.57 -11.08 -3.87
N ASP A 165 4.33 -11.98 -4.82
CA ASP A 165 4.46 -11.69 -6.25
C ASP A 165 3.49 -10.59 -6.72
N ASP A 166 2.34 -10.44 -6.06
CA ASP A 166 1.36 -9.36 -6.25
C ASP A 166 1.67 -8.09 -5.41
N GLY A 167 2.88 -8.00 -4.83
CA GLY A 167 3.40 -6.77 -4.21
C GLY A 167 2.91 -6.50 -2.77
N LYS A 168 2.24 -7.46 -2.12
CA LYS A 168 1.77 -7.32 -0.73
C LYS A 168 2.89 -7.60 0.25
N LEU A 169 2.97 -6.77 1.30
CA LEU A 169 4.00 -6.91 2.33
C LEU A 169 3.78 -8.15 3.19
N LYS A 170 4.84 -8.90 3.47
CA LYS A 170 4.89 -10.01 4.42
C LYS A 170 5.68 -9.62 5.67
N ASP A 171 5.19 -10.02 6.83
CA ASP A 171 5.97 -9.95 8.07
C ASP A 171 7.05 -11.06 8.11
N GLU A 172 7.97 -11.00 9.09
CA GLU A 172 9.02 -12.04 9.24
C GLU A 172 8.46 -13.45 9.48
N LYS A 173 7.17 -13.59 9.83
CA LYS A 173 6.47 -14.87 10.00
C LYS A 173 5.74 -15.33 8.73
N GLY A 174 5.82 -14.57 7.64
CA GLY A 174 5.18 -14.87 6.37
C GLY A 174 3.70 -14.45 6.28
N ASN A 175 3.16 -13.78 7.30
CA ASN A 175 1.78 -13.28 7.27
C ASN A 175 1.71 -12.03 6.39
N ILE A 176 0.62 -11.89 5.64
CA ILE A 176 0.34 -10.66 4.90
C ILE A 176 0.07 -9.53 5.91
N VAL A 177 0.92 -8.51 5.87
CA VAL A 177 0.65 -7.24 6.55
C VAL A 177 -0.38 -6.54 5.69
N ASN A 178 -1.54 -6.21 6.27
CA ASN A 178 -2.60 -5.49 5.56
C ASN A 178 -2.70 -4.04 6.07
N PRO A 179 -1.89 -3.10 5.55
CA PRO A 179 -1.78 -1.78 6.14
C PRO A 179 -2.72 -0.72 5.56
N LYS A 180 -3.59 -1.10 4.61
CA LYS A 180 -4.54 -0.32 3.77
C LYS A 180 -4.31 -0.78 2.34
N SER A 181 -5.36 -1.27 1.70
CA SER A 181 -5.32 -2.06 0.46
C SER A 181 -4.73 -1.30 -0.74
N LEU A 182 -4.30 -2.06 -1.76
CA LEU A 182 -3.93 -1.54 -3.10
C LEU A 182 -4.98 -0.58 -3.67
N ALA A 183 -6.25 -0.77 -3.31
CA ALA A 183 -7.38 0.13 -3.56
C ALA A 183 -7.07 1.59 -3.26
N ILE A 184 -6.62 1.82 -2.02
CA ILE A 184 -6.40 3.16 -1.49
C ILE A 184 -5.24 3.76 -2.25
N GLN A 185 -4.16 3.01 -2.47
CA GLN A 185 -3.04 3.46 -3.30
C GLN A 185 -3.48 3.81 -4.74
N SER A 186 -4.38 3.02 -5.35
CA SER A 186 -4.89 3.36 -6.68
C SER A 186 -5.71 4.65 -6.68
N VAL A 187 -6.64 4.84 -5.74
CA VAL A 187 -7.42 6.08 -5.63
C VAL A 187 -6.51 7.29 -5.36
N LEU A 188 -5.46 7.10 -4.58
CA LEU A 188 -4.46 8.13 -4.30
C LEU A 188 -3.60 8.49 -5.52
N TYR A 189 -3.25 7.49 -6.32
CA TYR A 189 -2.59 7.68 -7.61
C TYR A 189 -3.44 8.61 -8.48
N GLU A 190 -4.74 8.33 -8.62
CA GLU A 190 -5.63 9.14 -9.44
C GLU A 190 -5.80 10.56 -8.94
N GLU A 191 -5.89 10.77 -7.63
CA GLU A 191 -5.96 12.12 -7.10
C GLU A 191 -4.75 12.95 -7.56
N VAL A 192 -3.54 12.38 -7.56
CA VAL A 192 -2.35 13.06 -8.09
C VAL A 192 -2.47 13.33 -9.60
N HIS A 193 -2.93 12.36 -10.39
CA HIS A 193 -3.15 12.51 -11.83
C HIS A 193 -4.18 13.59 -12.16
N PHE A 194 -5.34 13.51 -11.52
CA PHE A 194 -6.43 14.46 -11.64
C PHE A 194 -5.97 15.88 -11.33
N GLN A 195 -5.25 16.10 -10.21
CA GLN A 195 -4.73 17.43 -9.87
C GLN A 195 -3.74 17.95 -10.91
N LYS A 196 -2.88 17.09 -11.47
CA LYS A 196 -1.94 17.47 -12.52
C LYS A 196 -2.66 17.81 -13.84
N ALA A 197 -3.60 16.98 -14.27
CA ALA A 197 -4.42 17.23 -15.47
C ALA A 197 -5.21 18.54 -15.34
N LYS A 198 -5.86 18.74 -14.19
CA LYS A 198 -6.55 19.98 -13.83
C LYS A 198 -5.65 21.21 -13.88
N ALA A 199 -4.40 21.09 -13.43
CA ALA A 199 -3.43 22.17 -13.50
C ALA A 199 -2.98 22.48 -14.93
N LYS A 200 -2.76 21.46 -15.77
CA LYS A 200 -2.42 21.63 -17.20
C LYS A 200 -3.57 22.32 -17.96
N LEU A 201 -4.81 21.85 -17.81
CA LEU A 201 -5.99 22.44 -18.48
C LEU A 201 -6.25 23.89 -18.05
N LYS A 202 -5.99 24.25 -16.79
CA LYS A 202 -6.04 25.66 -16.37
C LYS A 202 -5.01 26.54 -17.08
N LYS A 203 -3.81 26.02 -17.36
CA LYS A 203 -2.75 26.78 -18.04
C LYS A 203 -3.06 27.03 -19.52
N SER A 204 -3.88 26.21 -20.18
CA SER A 204 -4.22 26.34 -21.60
C SER A 204 -5.23 27.44 -21.94
N GLY A 205 -5.83 28.14 -20.96
CA GLY A 205 -6.76 29.23 -21.31
C GLY A 205 -7.48 29.97 -20.17
N GLY A 206 -7.23 29.65 -18.90
CA GLY A 206 -7.86 30.33 -17.76
C GLY A 206 -8.66 29.39 -16.85
N LYS A 207 -9.91 29.75 -16.52
CA LYS A 207 -10.80 28.86 -15.74
C LYS A 207 -11.18 27.65 -16.61
N LEU A 208 -11.34 26.48 -15.98
CA LEU A 208 -11.83 25.29 -16.67
C LEU A 208 -13.17 25.59 -17.36
N SER A 209 -13.23 25.32 -18.65
CA SER A 209 -14.44 25.29 -19.47
C SER A 209 -15.41 24.22 -18.97
N HIS A 210 -16.64 24.22 -19.51
CA HIS A 210 -17.61 23.17 -19.18
C HIS A 210 -17.09 21.79 -19.62
N SER A 211 -16.62 21.66 -20.87
CA SER A 211 -16.07 20.42 -21.42
C SER A 211 -14.87 19.90 -20.63
N GLU A 212 -13.93 20.76 -20.22
CA GLU A 212 -12.76 20.34 -19.42
C GLU A 212 -13.16 19.81 -18.04
N LYS A 213 -14.23 20.36 -17.44
CA LYS A 213 -14.76 19.81 -16.18
C LYS A 213 -15.38 18.44 -16.40
N VAL A 214 -16.20 18.29 -17.46
CA VAL A 214 -16.81 17.01 -17.81
C VAL A 214 -15.74 15.95 -18.10
N TYR A 215 -14.64 16.32 -18.75
CA TYR A 215 -13.46 15.46 -18.93
C TYR A 215 -12.86 15.00 -17.62
N LEU A 216 -12.47 15.97 -16.77
CA LEU A 216 -11.84 15.67 -15.49
C LEU A 216 -12.75 14.80 -14.61
N ASP A 217 -14.05 15.08 -14.58
CA ASP A 217 -15.03 14.31 -13.81
C ASP A 217 -15.19 12.88 -14.38
N SER A 218 -15.15 12.73 -15.71
CA SER A 218 -15.26 11.42 -16.38
C SER A 218 -14.02 10.54 -16.14
N GLU A 219 -12.82 11.11 -16.29
CA GLU A 219 -11.56 10.40 -16.02
C GLU A 219 -11.48 9.97 -14.55
N GLN A 220 -11.80 10.88 -13.63
CA GLN A 220 -11.81 10.58 -12.20
C GLN A 220 -12.83 9.49 -11.86
N ALA A 221 -14.03 9.53 -12.45
CA ALA A 221 -15.06 8.52 -12.22
C ALA A 221 -14.63 7.12 -12.72
N ILE A 222 -14.12 7.04 -13.95
CA ILE A 222 -13.63 5.78 -14.54
C ILE A 222 -12.49 5.22 -13.69
N PHE A 223 -11.51 6.05 -13.34
CA PHE A 223 -10.38 5.58 -12.57
C PHE A 223 -10.81 5.10 -11.18
N ILE A 224 -11.59 5.89 -10.42
CA ILE A 224 -12.04 5.50 -9.09
C ILE A 224 -12.79 4.17 -9.16
N ALA A 225 -13.63 3.96 -10.19
CA ALA A 225 -14.33 2.71 -10.41
C ALA A 225 -13.37 1.53 -10.68
N ASN A 226 -12.34 1.73 -11.50
CA ASN A 226 -11.29 0.73 -11.76
C ASN A 226 -10.52 0.38 -10.49
N GLY A 227 -10.18 1.39 -9.69
CA GLY A 227 -9.48 1.23 -8.42
C GLY A 227 -10.30 0.43 -7.40
N LEU A 228 -11.58 0.77 -7.23
CA LEU A 228 -12.50 0.05 -6.34
C LEU A 228 -12.80 -1.39 -6.82
N THR A 229 -12.79 -1.62 -8.12
CA THR A 229 -12.92 -2.98 -8.68
C THR A 229 -11.67 -3.81 -8.41
N THR A 230 -10.49 -3.26 -8.67
CA THR A 230 -9.20 -3.92 -8.37
C THR A 230 -9.06 -4.21 -6.88
N ALA A 231 -9.49 -3.27 -6.05
CA ALA A 231 -9.54 -3.38 -4.60
C ALA A 231 -10.35 -4.58 -4.10
N SER A 232 -11.60 -4.65 -4.56
CA SER A 232 -12.55 -5.67 -4.13
C SER A 232 -12.11 -7.04 -4.62
N GLN A 233 -11.59 -7.13 -5.85
CA GLN A 233 -10.99 -8.37 -6.36
C GLN A 233 -9.81 -8.83 -5.50
N THR A 234 -8.88 -7.92 -5.19
CA THR A 234 -7.71 -8.22 -4.33
C THR A 234 -8.15 -8.72 -2.95
N ALA A 235 -9.14 -8.06 -2.34
CA ALA A 235 -9.67 -8.42 -1.03
C ALA A 235 -10.40 -9.78 -1.08
N SER A 236 -11.16 -10.04 -2.13
CA SER A 236 -11.85 -11.32 -2.37
C SER A 236 -10.84 -12.46 -2.53
N ASP A 237 -9.77 -12.24 -3.28
CA ASP A 237 -8.68 -13.21 -3.46
C ASP A 237 -7.97 -13.51 -2.13
N ASP A 238 -7.74 -12.49 -1.29
CA ASP A 238 -7.17 -12.68 0.05
C ASP A 238 -8.11 -13.46 0.98
N ILE A 239 -9.40 -13.16 0.97
CA ILE A 239 -10.41 -13.90 1.74
C ILE A 239 -10.43 -15.35 1.30
N LYS A 240 -10.44 -15.61 -0.01
CA LYS A 240 -10.39 -16.96 -0.56
C LYS A 240 -9.13 -17.70 -0.13
N LYS A 241 -7.95 -17.09 -0.27
CA LYS A 241 -6.69 -17.72 0.13
C LYS A 241 -6.65 -18.06 1.63
N ASN A 242 -7.12 -17.14 2.48
CA ASN A 242 -7.17 -17.37 3.92
C ASN A 242 -8.21 -18.45 4.30
N ALA A 243 -9.34 -18.49 3.60
CA ALA A 243 -10.34 -19.55 3.73
C ALA A 243 -9.73 -20.92 3.42
N GLU A 244 -9.04 -21.06 2.29
CA GLU A 244 -8.39 -22.33 1.92
C GLU A 244 -7.35 -22.77 2.96
N LEU A 245 -6.51 -21.84 3.46
CA LEU A 245 -5.54 -22.14 4.52
C LEU A 245 -6.23 -22.57 5.83
N ALA A 246 -7.36 -21.96 6.18
CA ALA A 246 -8.09 -22.31 7.39
C ALA A 246 -8.73 -23.71 7.29
N LYS A 247 -9.31 -24.04 6.12
CA LYS A 247 -9.86 -25.37 5.81
C LYS A 247 -8.77 -26.45 5.82
N GLU A 248 -7.61 -26.16 5.23
CA GLU A 248 -6.45 -27.04 5.25
C GLU A 248 -6.01 -27.33 6.70
N LYS A 249 -5.82 -26.28 7.52
CA LYS A 249 -5.44 -26.46 8.94
C LYS A 249 -6.48 -27.22 9.76
N ALA A 250 -7.76 -27.02 9.51
CA ALA A 250 -8.82 -27.79 10.17
C ALA A 250 -8.73 -29.28 9.78
N SER A 251 -8.51 -29.57 8.50
CA SER A 251 -8.33 -30.92 7.98
C SER A 251 -7.06 -31.58 8.53
N GLU A 252 -5.94 -30.87 8.59
CA GLU A 252 -4.69 -31.34 9.21
C GLU A 252 -4.86 -31.64 10.70
N LEU A 253 -5.56 -30.75 11.42
CA LEU A 253 -5.83 -30.94 12.84
C LEU A 253 -6.70 -32.18 13.07
N PHE A 254 -7.74 -32.36 12.26
CA PHE A 254 -8.57 -33.55 12.32
C PHE A 254 -7.81 -34.82 11.92
N ALA A 255 -6.93 -34.76 10.92
CA ALA A 255 -6.12 -35.91 10.52
C ALA A 255 -5.19 -36.43 11.63
N LYS A 256 -4.79 -35.58 12.59
CA LYS A 256 -4.00 -36.00 13.76
C LYS A 256 -4.76 -36.95 14.69
N THR A 257 -6.10 -36.95 14.69
CA THR A 257 -6.89 -37.90 15.49
C THR A 257 -6.83 -39.32 14.93
N LYS A 258 -6.43 -39.47 13.66
CA LYS A 258 -6.26 -40.76 12.98
C LYS A 258 -4.90 -41.42 13.28
N VAL A 259 -4.03 -40.74 14.02
CA VAL A 259 -2.68 -41.21 14.37
C VAL A 259 -2.63 -41.50 15.87
N MET A 260 -2.14 -42.70 16.21
CA MET A 260 -2.01 -43.12 17.61
C MET A 260 -1.13 -42.14 18.42
N PRO A 261 -1.61 -41.63 19.58
CA PRO A 261 -0.80 -40.78 20.44
C PRO A 261 0.42 -41.52 21.01
N PRO A 262 1.56 -40.83 21.23
CA PRO A 262 2.73 -41.44 21.86
C PRO A 262 2.40 -42.03 23.24
N GLY A 263 2.82 -43.28 23.47
CA GLY A 263 2.61 -43.99 24.74
C GLY A 263 1.30 -44.77 24.83
N ILE A 264 0.44 -44.71 23.82
CA ILE A 264 -0.73 -45.59 23.68
C ILE A 264 -0.40 -46.69 22.67
N THR A 265 -0.49 -47.95 23.07
CA THR A 265 -0.18 -49.12 22.23
C THR A 265 -1.33 -50.11 22.10
N ASP A 266 -2.36 -49.97 22.94
CA ASP A 266 -3.31 -51.05 23.19
C ASP A 266 -4.65 -50.86 22.45
N LEU A 267 -4.82 -49.74 21.74
CA LEU A 267 -6.02 -49.45 20.95
C LEU A 267 -5.81 -49.85 19.48
N SER A 268 -6.82 -50.46 18.87
CA SER A 268 -6.94 -50.54 17.42
C SER A 268 -7.29 -49.16 16.81
N PRO A 269 -7.09 -48.96 15.49
CA PRO A 269 -7.50 -47.73 14.82
C PRO A 269 -8.99 -47.40 14.96
N GLU A 270 -9.85 -48.42 15.05
CA GLU A 270 -11.31 -48.26 15.23
C GLU A 270 -11.62 -47.79 16.65
N GLU A 271 -11.04 -48.43 17.67
CA GLU A 271 -11.22 -48.02 19.07
C GLU A 271 -10.68 -46.61 19.35
N LEU A 272 -9.59 -46.21 18.67
CA LEU A 272 -9.08 -44.84 18.74
C LEU A 272 -10.07 -43.84 18.13
N ALA A 273 -10.65 -44.16 16.97
CA ALA A 273 -11.64 -43.32 16.31
C ALA A 273 -12.92 -43.18 17.16
N ASP A 274 -13.38 -44.28 17.76
CA ASP A 274 -14.54 -44.29 18.67
C ASP A 274 -14.27 -43.44 19.90
N ALA A 275 -13.09 -43.55 20.54
CA ALA A 275 -12.73 -42.73 21.69
C ALA A 275 -12.72 -41.22 21.38
N TYR A 276 -12.21 -40.82 20.21
CA TYR A 276 -12.28 -39.41 19.77
C TYR A 276 -13.72 -38.97 19.50
N SER A 277 -14.51 -39.84 18.86
CA SER A 277 -15.92 -39.57 18.55
C SER A 277 -16.78 -39.41 19.81
N GLU A 278 -16.57 -40.27 20.82
CA GLU A 278 -17.18 -40.18 22.15
C GLU A 278 -16.79 -38.88 22.88
N GLY A 279 -15.54 -38.45 22.72
CA GLY A 279 -15.05 -37.16 23.18
C GLY A 279 -15.58 -35.95 22.38
N GLY A 280 -16.40 -36.18 21.35
CA GLY A 280 -17.00 -35.13 20.51
C GLY A 280 -16.13 -34.65 19.35
N VAL A 281 -14.99 -35.28 19.10
CA VAL A 281 -14.05 -34.91 18.04
C VAL A 281 -14.37 -35.70 16.77
N ARG A 282 -15.16 -35.09 15.88
CA ARG A 282 -15.59 -35.68 14.61
C ARG A 282 -15.44 -34.67 13.48
N GLU A 283 -15.50 -35.15 12.25
CA GLU A 283 -15.36 -34.30 11.07
C GLU A 283 -16.48 -33.24 11.00
N ASP A 284 -17.71 -33.63 11.32
CA ASP A 284 -18.90 -32.76 11.37
C ASP A 284 -18.83 -31.70 12.48
N THR A 285 -17.98 -31.88 13.50
CA THR A 285 -17.83 -30.94 14.62
C THR A 285 -16.58 -30.06 14.51
N ILE A 286 -15.57 -30.48 13.75
CA ILE A 286 -14.29 -29.78 13.61
C ILE A 286 -14.12 -29.15 12.23
N VAL A 287 -14.31 -29.93 11.17
CA VAL A 287 -13.98 -29.54 9.78
C VAL A 287 -15.17 -28.83 9.15
N THR A 288 -16.34 -29.47 9.11
CA THR A 288 -17.53 -28.96 8.42
C THR A 288 -17.97 -27.55 8.88
N PRO A 289 -17.95 -27.19 10.18
CA PRO A 289 -18.32 -25.84 10.60
C PRO A 289 -17.35 -24.77 10.10
N ILE A 290 -16.06 -25.09 10.02
CA ILE A 290 -15.02 -24.19 9.49
C ILE A 290 -15.20 -24.00 7.99
N GLU A 291 -15.40 -25.09 7.24
CA GLU A 291 -15.68 -25.03 5.80
C GLU A 291 -16.90 -24.17 5.51
N THR A 292 -18.03 -24.45 6.19
CA THR A 292 -19.30 -23.72 6.01
C THR A 292 -19.14 -22.23 6.28
N PHE A 293 -18.48 -21.88 7.40
CA PHE A 293 -18.24 -20.48 7.76
C PHE A 293 -17.42 -19.76 6.69
N PHE A 294 -16.33 -20.36 6.23
CA PHE A 294 -15.46 -19.71 5.26
C PHE A 294 -16.04 -19.68 3.84
N ASP A 295 -16.82 -20.68 3.44
CA ASP A 295 -17.53 -20.67 2.15
C ASP A 295 -18.55 -19.53 2.06
N GLU A 296 -19.27 -19.26 3.16
CA GLU A 296 -20.16 -18.10 3.26
C GLU A 296 -19.37 -16.78 3.10
N LYS A 297 -18.20 -16.65 3.74
CA LYS A 297 -17.36 -15.44 3.63
C LYS A 297 -16.79 -15.26 2.23
N VAL A 298 -16.36 -16.33 1.57
CA VAL A 298 -15.88 -16.29 0.18
C VAL A 298 -17.01 -15.88 -0.76
N THR A 299 -18.22 -16.45 -0.60
CA THR A 299 -19.39 -16.10 -1.41
C THR A 299 -19.75 -14.62 -1.26
N ASN A 300 -19.88 -14.13 -0.03
CA ASN A 300 -20.17 -12.72 0.24
C ASN A 300 -19.12 -11.76 -0.37
N ALA A 301 -17.83 -12.12 -0.33
CA ALA A 301 -16.76 -11.32 -0.91
C ALA A 301 -16.84 -11.27 -2.46
N GLN A 302 -17.23 -12.38 -3.09
CA GLN A 302 -17.44 -12.45 -4.54
C GLN A 302 -18.65 -11.62 -4.99
N GLU A 303 -19.73 -11.61 -4.22
CA GLU A 303 -20.92 -10.78 -4.50
C GLU A 303 -20.60 -9.28 -4.42
N ILE A 304 -19.83 -8.86 -3.41
CA ILE A 304 -19.35 -7.47 -3.30
C ILE A 304 -18.48 -7.11 -4.52
N THR A 305 -17.56 -7.98 -4.90
CA THR A 305 -16.69 -7.77 -6.07
C THR A 305 -17.50 -7.64 -7.36
N THR A 306 -18.51 -8.50 -7.54
CA THR A 306 -19.45 -8.44 -8.68
C THR A 306 -20.20 -7.10 -8.73
N SER A 307 -20.60 -6.57 -7.57
CA SER A 307 -21.26 -5.27 -7.49
C SER A 307 -20.35 -4.13 -7.96
N TYR A 308 -19.06 -4.14 -7.60
CA TYR A 308 -18.09 -3.16 -8.09
C TYR A 308 -17.82 -3.29 -9.59
N ILE A 309 -17.68 -4.51 -10.12
CA ILE A 309 -17.54 -4.75 -11.56
C ILE A 309 -18.75 -4.18 -12.33
N ASN A 310 -19.96 -4.38 -11.82
CA ASN A 310 -21.16 -3.84 -12.45
C ASN A 310 -21.21 -2.31 -12.38
N LEU A 311 -20.82 -1.70 -11.26
CA LEU A 311 -20.73 -0.25 -11.13
C LEU A 311 -19.71 0.35 -12.10
N GLN A 312 -18.54 -0.27 -12.23
CA GLN A 312 -17.51 0.12 -13.20
C GLN A 312 -18.08 0.14 -14.63
N LYS A 313 -18.73 -0.94 -15.06
CA LYS A 313 -19.37 -1.01 -16.38
C LYS A 313 -20.41 0.07 -16.60
N GLN A 314 -21.21 0.39 -15.58
CA GLN A 314 -22.22 1.46 -15.67
C GLN A 314 -21.58 2.83 -15.84
N ILE A 315 -20.50 3.11 -15.11
CA ILE A 315 -19.74 4.37 -15.22
C ILE A 315 -19.11 4.49 -16.62
N GLU A 316 -18.41 3.45 -17.07
CA GLU A 316 -17.78 3.41 -18.40
C GLU A 316 -18.83 3.61 -19.52
N SER A 317 -19.97 2.93 -19.41
CA SER A 317 -21.06 3.07 -20.38
C SER A 317 -21.68 4.48 -20.37
N GLY A 318 -21.81 5.09 -19.19
CA GLY A 318 -22.32 6.45 -19.05
C GLY A 318 -21.40 7.48 -19.70
N VAL A 319 -20.08 7.36 -19.48
CA VAL A 319 -19.07 8.24 -20.11
C VAL A 319 -19.05 8.03 -21.62
N GLN A 320 -19.10 6.78 -22.09
CA GLN A 320 -19.14 6.48 -23.53
C GLN A 320 -20.38 7.11 -24.19
N LYS A 321 -21.56 6.97 -23.59
CA LYS A 321 -22.79 7.58 -24.11
C LYS A 321 -22.69 9.10 -24.19
N LEU A 322 -22.11 9.74 -23.18
CA LEU A 322 -21.87 11.19 -23.17
C LEU A 322 -20.95 11.63 -24.33
N LEU A 323 -19.93 10.82 -24.67
CA LEU A 323 -19.05 11.08 -25.81
C LEU A 323 -19.73 10.85 -27.16
N GLU A 324 -20.59 9.84 -27.27
CA GLU A 324 -21.34 9.54 -28.50
C GLU A 324 -22.38 10.62 -28.84
N GLU A 325 -22.99 11.23 -27.81
CA GLU A 325 -24.01 12.27 -27.97
C GLU A 325 -23.40 13.66 -28.30
N ASP A 326 -22.13 13.90 -27.98
CA ASP A 326 -21.44 15.18 -28.22
C ASP A 326 -20.11 15.00 -28.97
N SER A 327 -20.18 15.12 -30.30
CA SER A 327 -19.01 15.01 -31.19
C SER A 327 -17.91 16.04 -30.93
N LYS A 328 -18.25 17.22 -30.39
CA LYS A 328 -17.27 18.24 -30.06
C LYS A 328 -16.51 17.83 -28.80
N LEU A 329 -17.25 17.42 -27.77
CA LEU A 329 -16.69 16.93 -26.51
C LEU A 329 -15.84 15.67 -26.75
N ALA A 330 -16.26 14.76 -27.63
CA ALA A 330 -15.45 13.62 -28.05
C ALA A 330 -14.13 14.03 -28.73
N GLY A 331 -14.16 15.07 -29.58
CA GLY A 331 -12.96 15.64 -30.19
C GLY A 331 -12.00 16.24 -29.17
N GLU A 332 -12.53 17.03 -28.24
CA GLU A 332 -11.77 17.68 -27.16
C GLU A 332 -11.17 16.64 -26.19
N PHE A 333 -11.93 15.62 -25.78
CA PHE A 333 -11.44 14.49 -24.97
C PHE A 333 -10.30 13.75 -25.66
N LYS A 334 -10.43 13.48 -26.96
CA LYS A 334 -9.39 12.80 -27.73
C LYS A 334 -8.10 13.61 -27.80
N GLU A 335 -8.20 14.94 -27.84
CA GLU A 335 -7.04 15.82 -27.74
C GLU A 335 -6.41 15.76 -26.34
N TRP A 336 -7.24 15.82 -25.29
CA TRP A 336 -6.75 15.88 -23.90
C TRP A 336 -6.22 14.56 -23.34
N SER A 337 -6.73 13.42 -23.82
CA SER A 337 -6.22 12.09 -23.50
C SER A 337 -4.77 11.85 -23.96
N GLN A 338 -4.20 12.77 -24.76
CA GLN A 338 -2.81 12.70 -25.22
C GLN A 338 -1.82 13.41 -24.27
N TYR A 339 -2.30 14.03 -23.19
CA TYR A 339 -1.49 14.80 -22.23
C TYR A 339 -0.95 14.01 -21.03
#